data_AF-A0A8C7WWB4-F1
#
_entry.id   AF-A0A8C7WWB4-F1
#
_cell.length_a   1.000
_cell.length_b   1.000
_cell.length_c   1.000
_cell.angle_alpha   90.00
_cell.angle_beta   90.00
_cell.angle_gamma   90.00
#
_symmetry.space_group_name_H-M   'P 1'
#
loop_
_entity.id
_entity.type
_entity.pdbx_description
1 polymer ?
#
loop_
_entity_poly.entity_id
_entity_poly.type
_entity_poly.pdbx_seq_one_letter_code
_entity_poly.pdbx_strand_id
1 'polypeptide(L)'
;MLFEVLYCITSILGVWCRSLLSDYREACRDMVVGARERPLKASLYASEFQAALVERSNQLGLLSPWTRSAASDAHVQNLVKLQSQGRLRLLSLGLLSVVYGVDHDPDTTLYEAQCSSLSAPWREIPHRVLDVGFCWRWWVLESKMKDYDVNEEEFRHLPADMQRTSPPGLQGVQRNESLHRQSWLPLPYLPFNFHSIIPTTVVSMKSEG
;
A
#
# COMPACT_ATOMS: atom_id res chain seq x y z
N MET A 1 -31.20 -36.82 -24.88
CA MET A 1 -30.21 -37.28 -23.89
C MET A 1 -29.23 -36.20 -23.46
N LEU A 2 -28.57 -35.46 -24.37
CA LEU A 2 -27.60 -34.41 -23.98
C LEU A 2 -28.21 -33.24 -23.16
N PHE A 3 -29.48 -32.87 -23.42
CA PHE A 3 -30.18 -31.80 -22.71
C PHE A 3 -30.52 -32.14 -21.24
N GLU A 4 -30.92 -33.39 -20.99
CA GLU A 4 -31.22 -33.91 -19.63
C GLU A 4 -29.95 -34.00 -18.76
N VAL A 5 -28.84 -34.44 -19.36
CA VAL A 5 -27.55 -34.54 -18.67
C VAL A 5 -26.99 -33.16 -18.33
N LEU A 6 -27.13 -32.17 -19.23
CA LEU A 6 -26.70 -30.80 -18.98
C LEU A 6 -27.53 -30.12 -17.88
N TYR A 7 -28.85 -30.32 -17.88
CA TYR A 7 -29.74 -29.80 -16.84
C TYR A 7 -29.43 -30.40 -15.46
N CYS A 8 -29.14 -31.70 -15.41
CA CYS A 8 -28.74 -32.39 -14.18
C CYS A 8 -27.39 -31.90 -13.63
N ILE A 9 -26.41 -31.59 -14.48
CA ILE A 9 -25.12 -31.03 -14.04
C ILE A 9 -25.29 -29.61 -13.49
N THR A 10 -26.14 -28.78 -14.12
CA THR A 10 -26.41 -27.42 -13.62
C THR A 10 -27.18 -27.41 -12.29
N SER A 11 -28.05 -28.40 -12.05
CA SER A 11 -28.78 -28.52 -10.78
C SER A 11 -27.89 -29.00 -9.64
N ILE A 12 -26.97 -29.93 -9.90
CA ILE A 12 -25.98 -30.41 -8.91
C ILE A 12 -25.03 -29.28 -8.50
N LEU A 13 -24.51 -28.50 -9.47
CA LEU A 13 -23.69 -27.32 -9.18
C LEU A 13 -24.47 -26.28 -8.38
N GLY A 14 -25.74 -26.05 -8.70
CA GLY A 14 -26.61 -25.13 -7.97
C GLY A 14 -26.83 -25.56 -6.52
N VAL A 15 -27.08 -26.85 -6.28
CA VAL A 15 -27.23 -27.43 -4.93
C VAL A 15 -25.91 -27.38 -4.16
N TRP A 16 -24.78 -27.66 -4.81
CA TRP A 16 -23.47 -27.61 -4.19
C TRP A 16 -23.09 -26.18 -3.79
N CYS A 17 -23.30 -25.19 -4.68
CA CYS A 17 -23.12 -23.78 -4.34
C CYS A 17 -24.04 -23.34 -3.19
N ARG A 18 -25.30 -23.80 -3.15
CA ARG A 18 -26.22 -23.51 -2.06
C ARG A 18 -25.77 -24.11 -0.73
N SER A 19 -25.28 -25.36 -0.75
CA SER A 19 -24.72 -26.03 0.42
C SER A 19 -23.49 -25.27 0.92
N LEU A 20 -22.56 -24.94 0.03
CA LEU A 20 -21.34 -24.20 0.36
C LEU A 20 -21.67 -22.82 0.96
N LEU A 21 -22.61 -22.09 0.36
CA LEU A 21 -23.12 -20.81 0.90
C LEU A 21 -23.78 -20.99 2.27
N SER A 22 -24.52 -22.08 2.48
CA SER A 22 -25.13 -22.39 3.78
C SER A 22 -24.06 -22.69 4.82
N ASP A 23 -23.04 -23.48 4.50
CA ASP A 23 -21.96 -23.84 5.40
C ASP A 23 -21.14 -22.60 5.80
N TYR A 24 -20.83 -21.71 4.85
CA TYR A 24 -20.19 -20.43 5.14
C TYR A 24 -21.11 -19.49 5.94
N ARG A 25 -22.42 -19.49 5.68
CA ARG A 25 -23.39 -18.70 6.44
C ARG A 25 -23.47 -19.16 7.90
N GLU A 26 -23.53 -20.46 8.15
CA GLU A 26 -23.53 -21.04 9.50
C GLU A 26 -22.20 -20.74 10.22
N ALA A 27 -21.06 -20.90 9.54
CA ALA A 27 -19.76 -20.53 10.09
C ALA A 27 -19.64 -19.04 10.44
N CYS A 28 -20.13 -18.14 9.56
CA CYS A 28 -20.20 -16.71 9.85
C CYS A 28 -21.13 -16.40 11.03
N ARG A 29 -22.26 -17.11 11.14
CA ARG A 29 -23.20 -16.95 12.24
C ARG A 29 -22.59 -17.35 13.58
N ASP A 30 -21.96 -18.51 13.64
CA ASP A 30 -21.30 -19.02 14.85
C ASP A 30 -20.12 -18.12 15.26
N MET A 31 -19.47 -17.50 14.28
CA MET A 31 -18.39 -16.56 14.48
C MET A 31 -18.87 -15.22 15.06
N VAL A 32 -20.01 -14.70 14.59
CA VAL A 32 -20.67 -13.50 15.18
C VAL A 32 -21.16 -13.78 16.59
N VAL A 33 -21.74 -14.96 16.83
CA VAL A 33 -22.15 -15.40 18.17
C VAL A 33 -20.93 -15.53 19.09
N GLY A 34 -19.86 -16.17 18.62
CA GLY A 34 -18.61 -16.31 19.36
C GLY A 34 -17.91 -14.98 19.68
N ALA A 35 -18.04 -13.99 18.80
CA ALA A 35 -17.58 -12.62 19.06
C ALA A 35 -18.34 -11.97 20.20
N ARG A 36 -19.67 -12.15 20.24
CA ARG A 36 -20.55 -11.63 21.29
C ARG A 36 -20.33 -12.33 22.63
N GLU A 37 -20.02 -13.62 22.60
CA GLU A 37 -19.78 -14.42 23.80
C GLU A 37 -18.38 -14.20 24.42
N ARG A 38 -17.40 -13.75 23.64
CA ARG A 38 -15.99 -13.63 24.08
C ARG A 38 -15.42 -12.22 23.87
N PRO A 39 -15.86 -11.23 24.66
CA PRO A 39 -15.41 -9.84 24.54
C PRO A 39 -13.90 -9.67 24.73
N LEU A 40 -13.24 -10.58 25.47
CA LEU A 40 -11.79 -10.53 25.67
C LEU A 40 -11.00 -10.67 24.36
N LYS A 41 -11.43 -11.55 23.44
CA LYS A 41 -10.76 -11.71 22.14
C LYS A 41 -10.96 -10.48 21.26
N ALA A 42 -12.18 -9.93 21.26
CA ALA A 42 -12.48 -8.69 20.54
C ALA A 42 -11.62 -7.53 21.05
N SER A 43 -11.45 -7.43 22.37
CA SER A 43 -10.59 -6.43 23.02
C SER A 43 -9.12 -6.55 22.58
N LEU A 44 -8.58 -7.77 22.50
CA LEU A 44 -7.20 -8.00 22.03
C LEU A 44 -6.98 -7.52 20.58
N TYR A 45 -7.91 -7.85 19.68
CA TYR A 45 -7.81 -7.36 18.30
C TYR A 45 -7.96 -5.83 18.20
N ALA A 46 -8.79 -5.23 19.06
CA ALA A 46 -8.95 -3.78 19.12
C ALA A 46 -7.66 -3.10 19.60
N SER A 47 -7.03 -3.60 20.66
CA SER A 47 -5.75 -3.06 21.13
C SER A 47 -4.64 -3.22 20.08
N GLU A 48 -4.63 -4.35 19.36
CA GLU A 48 -3.65 -4.59 18.30
C GLU A 48 -3.84 -3.60 17.13
N PHE A 49 -5.08 -3.38 16.70
CA PHE A 49 -5.37 -2.37 15.67
C PHE A 49 -4.95 -0.97 16.12
N GLN A 50 -5.27 -0.61 17.37
CA GLN A 50 -4.94 0.70 17.91
C GLN A 50 -3.42 0.91 17.98
N ALA A 51 -2.67 -0.09 18.44
CA ALA A 51 -1.21 -0.06 18.45
C ALA A 51 -0.65 0.10 17.03
N ALA A 52 -1.16 -0.67 16.07
CA ALA A 52 -0.75 -0.56 14.67
C ALA A 52 -1.05 0.82 14.09
N LEU A 53 -2.25 1.38 14.34
CA LEU A 53 -2.63 2.71 13.84
C LEU A 53 -1.74 3.82 14.41
N VAL A 54 -1.47 3.78 15.72
CA VAL A 54 -0.58 4.75 16.38
C VAL A 54 0.84 4.65 15.82
N GLU A 55 1.36 3.43 15.64
CA GLU A 55 2.68 3.21 15.06
C GLU A 55 2.79 3.78 13.64
N ARG A 56 1.80 3.51 12.77
CA ARG A 56 1.79 4.05 11.40
C ARG A 56 1.62 5.57 11.37
N SER A 57 0.83 6.13 12.28
CA SER A 57 0.70 7.58 12.45
C SER A 57 2.03 8.22 12.87
N ASN A 58 2.77 7.59 13.77
CA ASN A 58 4.10 8.06 14.19
C ASN A 58 5.09 8.00 13.02
N GLN A 59 5.11 6.91 12.25
CA GLN A 59 5.94 6.77 11.05
C GLN A 59 5.68 7.89 10.03
N LEU A 60 4.41 8.23 9.79
CA LEU A 60 4.05 9.37 8.94
C LEU A 60 4.42 10.73 9.57
N GLY A 61 4.37 10.83 10.90
CA GLY A 61 4.75 12.03 11.63
C GLY A 61 6.25 12.33 11.62
N LEU A 62 7.10 11.32 11.37
CA LEU A 62 8.54 11.50 11.17
C LEU A 62 8.87 12.12 9.80
N LEU A 63 7.97 12.00 8.83
CA LEU A 63 8.16 12.53 7.48
C LEU A 63 7.62 13.95 7.37
N SER A 64 8.28 14.75 6.52
CA SER A 64 7.75 16.06 6.17
C SER A 64 6.48 15.92 5.30
N PRO A 65 5.56 16.90 5.34
CA PRO A 65 4.36 16.87 4.49
C PRO A 65 4.65 16.81 2.98
N TRP A 66 5.83 17.27 2.54
CA TRP A 66 6.21 17.32 1.13
C TRP A 66 6.74 15.98 0.59
N THR A 67 7.29 15.15 1.46
CA THR A 67 7.93 13.87 1.10
C THR A 67 7.00 12.67 1.26
N ARG A 68 5.91 12.80 2.03
CA ARG A 68 4.99 11.69 2.30
C ARG A 68 3.95 11.49 1.20
N SER A 69 3.49 10.25 1.03
CA SER A 69 2.38 9.93 0.12
C SER A 69 1.06 10.52 0.62
N ALA A 70 0.38 11.29 -0.24
CA ALA A 70 -0.93 11.87 0.06
C ALA A 70 -2.02 10.80 0.30
N ALA A 71 -1.93 9.66 -0.40
CA ALA A 71 -2.91 8.57 -0.25
C ALA A 71 -2.78 7.86 1.11
N SER A 72 -1.55 7.62 1.55
CA SER A 72 -1.26 6.99 2.86
C SER A 72 -1.64 7.92 4.01
N ASP A 73 -1.25 9.19 3.91
CA ASP A 73 -1.58 10.20 4.91
C ASP A 73 -3.10 10.40 5.01
N ALA A 74 -3.80 10.61 3.90
CA ALA A 74 -5.26 10.76 3.92
C ALA A 74 -5.97 9.55 4.55
N HIS A 75 -5.50 8.33 4.27
CA HIS A 75 -6.07 7.12 4.85
C HIS A 75 -5.86 7.04 6.37
N VAL A 76 -4.62 7.22 6.84
CA VAL A 76 -4.29 7.15 8.27
C VAL A 76 -4.95 8.30 9.04
N GLN A 77 -4.93 9.52 8.52
CA GLN A 77 -5.63 10.66 9.13
C GLN A 77 -7.14 10.43 9.23
N ASN A 78 -7.76 9.81 8.22
CA ASN A 78 -9.17 9.45 8.28
C ASN A 78 -9.44 8.39 9.36
N LEU A 79 -8.59 7.36 9.49
CA LEU A 79 -8.71 6.36 10.55
C LEU A 79 -8.55 6.97 11.95
N VAL A 80 -7.55 7.82 12.15
CA VAL A 80 -7.32 8.55 13.42
C VAL A 80 -8.51 9.46 13.74
N LYS A 81 -9.07 10.14 12.73
CA LYS A 81 -10.27 10.97 12.89
C LYS A 81 -11.49 10.14 13.29
N LEU A 82 -11.72 8.99 12.67
CA LEU A 82 -12.84 8.12 13.02
C LEU A 82 -12.66 7.52 14.43
N GLN A 83 -11.43 7.21 14.81
CA GLN A 83 -11.10 6.75 16.17
C GLN A 83 -11.37 7.85 17.21
N SER A 84 -10.90 9.08 16.97
CA SER A 84 -11.10 10.19 17.91
C SER A 84 -12.57 10.57 18.06
N GLN A 85 -13.40 10.29 17.05
CA GLN A 85 -14.85 10.47 17.08
C GLN A 85 -15.63 9.31 17.70
N GLY A 86 -14.99 8.22 18.15
CA GLY A 86 -15.69 7.02 18.67
C GLY A 86 -16.47 6.22 17.60
N ARG A 87 -16.26 6.57 16.32
CA ARG A 87 -17.01 6.03 15.16
C ARG A 87 -16.35 4.81 14.54
N LEU A 88 -15.13 4.47 14.95
CA LEU A 88 -14.42 3.30 14.47
C LEU A 88 -14.84 2.08 15.29
N ARG A 89 -15.34 1.03 14.63
CA ARG A 89 -15.76 -0.21 15.29
C ARG A 89 -15.04 -1.41 14.69
N LEU A 90 -14.81 -2.38 15.55
CA LEU A 90 -14.15 -3.63 15.21
C LEU A 90 -15.11 -4.79 15.39
N LEU A 91 -15.22 -5.63 14.38
CA LEU A 91 -15.92 -6.90 14.44
C LEU A 91 -14.89 -8.02 14.44
N SER A 92 -14.68 -8.67 15.59
CA SER A 92 -13.82 -9.84 15.67
C SER A 92 -14.54 -11.07 15.15
N LEU A 93 -14.09 -11.61 14.03
CA LEU A 93 -14.59 -12.84 13.42
C LEU A 93 -13.63 -14.00 13.72
N GLY A 94 -13.23 -14.17 14.98
CA GLY A 94 -12.32 -15.24 15.38
C GLY A 94 -10.87 -15.03 14.92
N LEU A 95 -10.49 -15.52 13.74
CA LEU A 95 -9.16 -15.34 13.11
C LEU A 95 -9.10 -14.14 12.17
N LEU A 96 -10.26 -13.75 11.64
CA LEU A 96 -10.43 -12.54 10.86
C LEU A 96 -10.96 -11.44 11.78
N SER A 97 -10.63 -10.20 11.48
CA SER A 97 -11.18 -9.02 12.12
C SER A 97 -11.56 -8.01 11.05
N VAL A 98 -12.65 -7.28 11.22
CA VAL A 98 -13.09 -6.28 10.26
C VAL A 98 -13.25 -4.95 10.98
N VAL A 99 -12.58 -3.92 10.45
CA VAL A 99 -12.70 -2.53 10.89
C VAL A 99 -13.71 -1.85 10.00
N TYR A 100 -14.73 -1.22 10.59
CA TYR A 100 -15.75 -0.49 9.85
C TYR A 100 -16.09 0.83 10.53
N GLY A 101 -16.51 1.81 9.73
CA GLY A 101 -16.98 3.11 10.21
C GLY A 101 -18.48 3.12 10.50
N VAL A 102 -18.88 3.76 11.60
CA VAL A 102 -20.27 4.05 11.96
C VAL A 102 -20.54 5.55 11.78
N ASP A 103 -21.79 5.94 11.53
CA ASP A 103 -22.15 7.35 11.30
C ASP A 103 -22.11 8.19 12.57
N HIS A 104 -22.53 7.61 13.70
CA HIS A 104 -22.58 8.25 15.00
C HIS A 104 -21.88 7.39 16.06
N ASP A 105 -21.38 8.04 17.09
CA ASP A 105 -20.87 7.35 18.28
C ASP A 105 -22.08 6.81 19.08
N PRO A 106 -22.09 5.54 19.55
CA PRO A 106 -23.19 4.98 20.35
C PRO A 106 -23.52 5.77 21.62
N ASP A 107 -22.58 6.53 22.17
CA ASP A 107 -22.83 7.37 23.35
C ASP A 107 -23.59 8.66 22.99
N THR A 108 -23.81 8.92 21.69
CA THR A 108 -24.52 10.10 21.19
C THR A 108 -26.04 9.91 21.28
N THR A 109 -26.72 10.80 22.01
CA THR A 109 -28.17 10.77 22.22
C THR A 109 -28.99 11.54 21.17
N LEU A 110 -28.40 11.80 19.99
CA LEU A 110 -29.10 12.46 18.89
C LEU A 110 -30.23 11.59 18.35
N TYR A 111 -31.35 12.22 17.98
CA TYR A 111 -32.51 11.52 17.41
C TYR A 111 -32.13 10.71 16.15
N GLU A 112 -31.28 11.28 15.28
CA GLU A 112 -30.78 10.63 14.07
C GLU A 112 -30.06 9.31 14.37
N ALA A 113 -29.31 9.25 15.48
CA ALA A 113 -28.57 8.06 15.90
C ALA A 113 -29.46 6.97 16.51
N GLN A 114 -30.58 7.34 17.13
CA GLN A 114 -31.50 6.38 17.77
C GLN A 114 -32.55 5.81 16.80
N CYS A 115 -32.79 6.48 15.68
CA CYS A 115 -33.83 6.08 14.75
C CYS A 115 -33.43 4.85 13.94
N SER A 116 -34.14 3.73 14.15
CA SER A 116 -33.90 2.47 13.42
C SER A 116 -34.15 2.59 11.91
N SER A 117 -35.06 3.47 11.50
CA SER A 117 -35.36 3.73 10.08
C SER A 117 -34.26 4.50 9.35
N LEU A 118 -33.42 5.25 10.09
CA LEU A 118 -32.26 5.97 9.56
C LEU A 118 -30.96 5.16 9.66
N SER A 119 -31.01 3.98 10.30
CA SER A 119 -29.84 3.11 10.43
C SER A 119 -29.40 2.58 9.06
N ALA A 120 -28.09 2.49 8.89
CA ALA A 120 -27.48 2.05 7.64
C ALA A 120 -28.06 0.71 7.15
N PRO A 121 -28.52 0.63 5.88
CA PRO A 121 -28.94 -0.62 5.29
C PRO A 121 -27.79 -1.63 5.30
N TRP A 122 -28.09 -2.91 5.52
CA TRP A 122 -27.12 -4.00 5.42
C TRP A 122 -26.37 -4.05 4.09
N ARG A 123 -26.95 -3.48 3.03
CA ARG A 123 -26.36 -3.36 1.69
C ARG A 123 -25.19 -2.38 1.62
N GLU A 124 -25.14 -1.40 2.52
CA GLU A 124 -24.11 -0.36 2.55
C GLU A 124 -22.91 -0.72 3.44
N ILE A 125 -23.05 -1.74 4.30
CA ILE A 125 -21.99 -2.22 5.19
C ILE A 125 -20.70 -2.53 4.43
N PRO A 126 -20.70 -3.21 3.26
CA PRO A 126 -19.47 -3.50 2.51
C PRO A 126 -18.70 -2.23 2.10
N HIS A 127 -19.40 -1.13 1.82
CA HIS A 127 -18.79 0.15 1.46
C HIS A 127 -18.19 0.90 2.65
N ARG A 128 -18.59 0.53 3.88
CA ARG A 128 -18.13 1.13 5.15
C ARG A 128 -16.98 0.37 5.78
N VAL A 129 -16.58 -0.77 5.20
CA VAL A 129 -15.40 -1.53 5.63
C VAL A 129 -14.15 -0.72 5.27
N LEU A 130 -13.32 -0.48 6.28
CA LEU A 130 -12.10 0.31 6.16
C LEU A 130 -10.88 -0.59 6.07
N ASP A 131 -10.84 -1.65 6.87
CA ASP A 131 -9.73 -2.59 6.89
C ASP A 131 -10.18 -4.00 7.31
N VAL A 132 -9.38 -4.98 6.90
CA VAL A 132 -9.53 -6.39 7.23
C VAL A 132 -8.24 -6.87 7.89
N GLY A 133 -8.38 -7.28 9.14
CA GLY A 133 -7.36 -7.95 9.92
C GLY A 133 -7.39 -9.46 9.68
N PHE A 134 -6.25 -10.06 9.39
CA PHE A 134 -6.07 -11.50 9.38
C PHE A 134 -4.81 -11.85 10.14
N CYS A 135 -4.92 -12.71 11.17
CA CYS A 135 -3.78 -13.16 11.96
C CYS A 135 -2.84 -12.00 12.35
N TRP A 136 -3.36 -11.03 13.12
CA TRP A 136 -2.62 -9.87 13.67
C TRP A 136 -2.09 -8.88 12.63
N ARG A 137 -2.35 -9.09 11.33
CA ARG A 137 -1.94 -8.18 10.25
C ARG A 137 -3.15 -7.48 9.63
N TRP A 138 -2.97 -6.21 9.31
CA TRP A 138 -4.01 -5.33 8.77
C TRP A 138 -3.73 -5.06 7.29
N TRP A 139 -4.52 -5.67 6.41
CA TRP A 139 -4.16 -5.77 4.99
C TRP A 139 -4.23 -4.43 4.26
N VAL A 140 -5.29 -3.65 4.50
CA VAL A 140 -5.47 -2.36 3.83
C VAL A 140 -4.46 -1.37 4.39
N LEU A 141 -4.33 -1.27 5.71
CA LEU A 141 -3.34 -0.39 6.33
C LEU A 141 -1.91 -0.71 5.89
N GLU A 142 -1.52 -1.99 5.85
CA GLU A 142 -0.18 -2.40 5.40
C GLU A 142 0.04 -2.09 3.91
N SER A 143 -0.97 -2.35 3.06
CA SER A 143 -0.88 -2.02 1.63
C SER A 143 -0.74 -0.52 1.38
N LYS A 144 -1.45 0.32 2.14
CA LYS A 144 -1.39 1.78 2.04
C LYS A 144 -0.10 2.34 2.64
N MET A 145 0.55 1.63 3.55
CA MET A 145 1.80 2.04 4.20
C MET A 145 3.06 1.49 3.51
N LYS A 146 2.96 0.82 2.35
CA LYS A 146 4.14 0.22 1.69
C LYS A 146 5.13 1.26 1.16
N ASP A 147 4.65 2.25 0.44
CA ASP A 147 5.44 3.32 -0.20
C ASP A 147 5.02 4.69 0.36
N TYR A 148 4.93 4.78 1.69
CA TYR A 148 4.40 5.96 2.40
C TYR A 148 5.35 7.18 2.37
N ASP A 149 6.62 6.94 2.05
CA ASP A 149 7.73 7.90 1.94
C ASP A 149 7.96 8.39 0.49
N VAL A 150 7.10 8.00 -0.45
CA VAL A 150 7.17 8.42 -1.85
C VAL A 150 5.99 9.33 -2.17
N ASN A 151 6.27 10.59 -2.52
CA ASN A 151 5.26 11.50 -3.02
C ASN A 151 5.21 11.48 -4.56
N GLU A 152 4.21 10.80 -5.13
CA GLU A 152 4.01 10.72 -6.58
C GLU A 152 3.80 12.10 -7.24
N GLU A 153 3.30 13.09 -6.51
CA GLU A 153 3.08 14.44 -7.04
C GLU A 153 4.39 15.15 -7.37
N GLU A 154 5.46 14.87 -6.62
CA GLU A 154 6.79 15.41 -6.88
C GLU A 154 7.28 14.99 -8.26
N PHE A 155 7.03 13.75 -8.68
CA PHE A 155 7.59 13.18 -9.91
C PHE A 155 6.72 13.37 -11.15
N ARG A 156 5.51 13.94 -11.01
CA ARG A 156 4.55 14.08 -12.13
C ARG A 156 5.09 14.90 -13.31
N HIS A 157 6.03 15.81 -13.06
CA HIS A 157 6.63 16.67 -14.08
C HIS A 157 7.75 15.98 -14.89
N LEU A 158 8.20 14.80 -14.46
CA LEU A 158 9.24 14.04 -15.14
C LEU A 158 8.68 13.28 -16.36
N PRO A 159 9.51 12.99 -17.37
CA PRO A 159 9.10 12.15 -18.49
C PRO A 159 8.81 10.70 -18.01
N ALA A 160 7.96 9.98 -18.74
CA ALA A 160 7.38 8.70 -18.30
C ALA A 160 8.40 7.59 -18.03
N ASP A 161 9.58 7.66 -18.66
CA ASP A 161 10.71 6.77 -18.44
C ASP A 161 11.37 6.96 -17.07
N MET A 162 11.35 8.18 -16.53
CA MET A 162 11.93 8.53 -15.23
C MET A 162 10.94 8.44 -14.06
N GLN A 163 9.64 8.27 -14.32
CA GLN A 163 8.62 8.15 -13.27
C GLN A 163 8.63 6.78 -12.58
N ARG A 164 9.23 5.75 -13.17
CA ARG A 164 9.29 4.41 -12.55
C ARG A 164 10.37 4.35 -11.47
N THR A 165 9.94 4.27 -10.23
CA THR A 165 10.81 3.93 -9.09
C THR A 165 10.68 2.45 -8.77
N SER A 166 11.70 1.67 -9.12
CA SER A 166 11.87 0.31 -8.60
C SER A 166 13.21 0.24 -7.87
N PRO A 167 13.28 -0.36 -6.66
CA PRO A 167 14.55 -0.60 -6.02
C PRO A 167 15.49 -1.34 -6.98
N PRO A 168 16.73 -0.85 -7.19
CA PRO A 168 17.67 -1.52 -8.08
C PRO A 168 18.00 -2.90 -7.51
N GLY A 169 18.07 -3.92 -8.37
CA GLY A 169 18.55 -5.23 -7.97
C GLY A 169 20.03 -5.20 -7.58
N LEU A 170 20.50 -6.24 -6.87
CA LEU A 170 21.88 -6.34 -6.38
C LEU A 170 22.94 -6.10 -7.46
N GLN A 171 22.73 -6.65 -8.66
CA GLN A 171 23.65 -6.44 -9.79
C GLN A 171 23.69 -4.97 -10.25
N GLY A 172 22.53 -4.29 -10.24
CA GLY A 172 22.43 -2.87 -10.59
C GLY A 172 23.16 -1.99 -9.57
N VAL A 173 23.03 -2.30 -8.28
CA VAL A 173 23.78 -1.63 -7.20
C VAL A 173 25.29 -1.81 -7.38
N GLN A 174 25.76 -3.05 -7.58
CA GLN A 174 27.18 -3.36 -7.81
C GLN A 174 27.73 -2.62 -9.04
N ARG A 175 26.94 -2.56 -10.12
CA ARG A 175 27.31 -1.82 -11.33
C ARG A 175 27.43 -0.32 -11.05
N ASN A 176 26.46 0.28 -10.36
CA ASN A 176 26.50 1.70 -10.00
C ASN A 176 27.70 2.03 -9.11
N GLU A 177 28.01 1.18 -8.11
CA GLU A 177 29.20 1.36 -7.27
C GLU A 177 30.51 1.26 -8.07
N SER A 178 30.62 0.30 -9.00
CA SER A 178 31.82 0.16 -9.81
C SER A 178 32.03 1.34 -10.77
N LEU A 179 30.96 1.82 -11.41
CA LEU A 179 30.99 3.03 -12.25
C LEU A 179 31.33 4.27 -11.41
N HIS A 180 30.78 4.39 -10.20
CA HIS A 180 31.12 5.46 -9.28
C HIS A 180 32.61 5.46 -8.95
N ARG A 181 33.19 4.30 -8.58
CA ARG A 181 34.64 4.16 -8.33
C ARG A 181 35.48 4.55 -9.55
N GLN A 182 35.07 4.16 -10.76
CA GLN A 182 35.78 4.49 -11.99
C GLN A 182 35.78 6.00 -12.29
N SER A 183 34.69 6.70 -11.94
CA SER A 183 34.58 8.15 -12.17
C SER A 183 35.63 8.98 -11.40
N TRP A 184 36.19 8.43 -10.31
CA TRP A 184 37.23 9.06 -9.51
C TRP A 184 38.66 8.75 -9.97
N LEU A 185 38.83 7.91 -11.01
CA LEU A 185 40.17 7.60 -11.51
C LEU A 185 40.77 8.82 -12.22
N PRO A 186 42.07 9.12 -11.98
CA PRO A 186 42.73 10.22 -12.66
C PRO A 186 42.78 9.93 -14.16
N LEU A 187 42.55 10.98 -14.98
CA LEU A 187 42.72 10.87 -16.42
C LEU A 187 44.20 10.56 -16.71
N PRO A 188 44.50 9.59 -17.57
CA PRO A 188 45.86 9.33 -17.97
C PRO A 188 46.42 10.56 -18.69
N TYR A 189 47.58 11.02 -18.26
CA TYR A 189 48.34 11.99 -19.04
C TYR A 189 48.76 11.29 -20.34
N LEU A 190 48.21 11.71 -21.47
CA LEU A 190 48.81 11.37 -22.74
C LEU A 190 49.96 12.36 -22.95
N PRO A 191 51.23 11.91 -23.01
CA PRO A 191 52.30 12.82 -23.40
C PRO A 191 51.96 13.36 -24.79
N PHE A 192 51.75 14.66 -24.90
CA PHE A 192 51.64 15.36 -26.17
C PHE A 192 52.95 15.13 -26.92
N ASN A 193 52.92 14.20 -27.87
CA ASN A 193 54.08 13.87 -28.68
C ASN A 193 54.22 14.99 -29.72
N PHE A 194 54.91 16.07 -29.37
CA PHE A 194 55.15 17.23 -30.25
C PHE A 194 55.91 16.89 -31.55
N HIS A 195 56.39 15.65 -31.72
CA HIS A 195 57.17 15.24 -32.88
C HIS A 195 56.36 14.92 -34.15
N SER A 196 55.03 14.93 -34.13
CA SER A 196 54.21 14.68 -35.33
C SER A 196 53.70 15.94 -36.03
N ILE A 197 54.03 17.14 -35.54
CA ILE A 197 53.60 18.42 -36.12
C ILE A 197 54.81 19.32 -36.41
N ILE A 198 55.81 18.82 -37.14
CA ILE A 198 56.72 19.70 -37.89
C ILE A 198 56.61 19.29 -39.36
N PRO A 199 55.83 19.99 -40.19
CA PRO A 199 55.92 19.81 -41.62
C PRO A 199 57.34 20.23 -42.04
N THR A 200 58.12 19.26 -42.50
CA THR A 200 59.44 19.48 -43.11
C THR A 200 59.23 20.23 -44.42
N THR A 201 59.23 21.57 -44.37
CA THR A 201 59.19 22.43 -45.55
C THR A 201 60.23 23.53 -45.43
N VAL A 202 61.41 23.22 -45.97
CA VAL A 202 62.28 24.05 -46.82
C VAL A 202 62.25 25.56 -46.57
N VAL A 203 63.39 26.11 -46.12
CA VAL A 203 63.97 27.32 -46.76
C VAL A 203 65.49 27.18 -46.79
N SER A 204 66.02 26.81 -47.96
CA SER A 204 67.40 27.11 -48.33
C SER A 204 67.42 28.57 -48.81
N MET A 205 68.12 29.45 -48.09
CA MET A 205 68.50 30.76 -48.62
C MET A 205 70.01 30.90 -48.57
N LYS A 206 70.59 30.76 -49.77
CA LYS A 206 71.96 31.04 -50.15
C LYS A 206 72.15 32.57 -50.06
N SER A 207 73.04 33.04 -49.20
CA SER A 207 73.49 34.43 -49.16
C SER A 207 74.72 34.56 -50.04
N GLU A 208 74.53 35.00 -51.28
CA GLU A 208 75.59 35.60 -52.10
C GLU A 208 75.54 37.12 -51.90
N GLY A 209 76.67 37.69 -51.50
CA GLY A 209 76.89 39.10 -51.21
C GLY A 209 78.24 39.30 -50.55
#